data_AF-A0A2E8XGE5-F1
#
_entry.id   AF-A0A2E8XGE5-F1
#
_cell.length_a   1.000
_cell.length_b   1.000
_cell.length_c   1.000
_cell.angle_alpha   90.00
_cell.angle_beta   90.00
_cell.angle_gamma   90.00
#
_symmetry.space_group_name_H-M   'P 1'
#
loop_
_entity.id
_entity.type
_entity.pdbx_description
1 polymer ?
#
loop_
_entity_poly.entity_id
_entity_poly.type
_entity_poly.pdbx_seq_one_letter_code
_entity_poly.pdbx_strand_id
1 'polypeptide(L)'
;MSSLAIYAGPLALKKLQKDGFRQEHFKVLVGASGGPKWFVLTGMDRYLFGEFFANRRTELYTVGSSVGAWRMCCFATSDPVGSVERLAHYYCHEKYSAKPTAKEVTDSALLMLRKVLGETGAEEIVSNEILRTHIVADRCKGIGSSKFKSLQALHLALSAFCNLISRRSLSLFFERTLFVNNEKFSPWSNLDDLSSTIAQLSQTNILEAMLATGSIPFVLKGVRDIANAKNGLYWDGGITDYHFDWQFDMGNELVLYPHFSSQVIPG
;
A
#
# COMPACT_ATOMS: atom_id res chain seq x y z
N MET A 1 -23.52 -20.19 -5.98
CA MET A 1 -22.07 -19.90 -5.94
C MET A 1 -21.77 -19.21 -4.62
N SER A 2 -20.66 -19.54 -3.95
CA SER A 2 -20.25 -18.82 -2.73
C SER A 2 -19.79 -17.41 -3.10
N SER A 3 -20.19 -16.39 -2.32
CA SER A 3 -19.73 -15.00 -2.51
C SER A 3 -18.25 -14.81 -2.14
N LEU A 4 -17.64 -15.79 -1.45
CA LEU A 4 -16.25 -15.77 -1.01
C LEU A 4 -15.58 -17.11 -1.31
N ALA A 5 -14.32 -17.06 -1.72
CA ALA A 5 -13.42 -18.19 -1.81
C ALA A 5 -12.24 -17.98 -0.86
N ILE A 6 -11.92 -18.99 -0.06
CA ILE A 6 -10.82 -18.94 0.90
C ILE A 6 -9.71 -19.88 0.40
N TYR A 7 -8.54 -19.31 0.16
CA TYR A 7 -7.34 -20.04 -0.22
C TYR A 7 -6.39 -20.05 0.97
N ALA A 8 -6.07 -21.23 1.47
CA ALA A 8 -5.22 -21.39 2.65
C ALA A 8 -4.22 -22.52 2.42
N GLY A 9 -2.96 -22.29 2.78
CA GLY A 9 -1.96 -23.35 2.82
C GLY A 9 -2.32 -24.41 3.87
N PRO A 10 -1.74 -25.63 3.81
CA PRO A 10 -2.15 -26.75 4.66
C PRO A 10 -2.12 -26.45 6.17
N LEU A 11 -1.11 -25.70 6.63
CA LEU A 11 -0.98 -25.29 8.03
C LEU A 11 -2.06 -24.28 8.45
N ALA A 12 -2.30 -23.27 7.61
CA ALA A 12 -3.33 -22.27 7.84
C ALA A 12 -4.73 -22.91 7.85
N LEU A 13 -5.02 -23.79 6.87
CA LEU A 13 -6.29 -24.49 6.77
C LEU A 13 -6.57 -25.35 8.01
N LYS A 14 -5.58 -26.14 8.45
CA LYS A 14 -5.70 -26.96 9.66
C LYS A 14 -5.99 -26.12 10.90
N LYS A 15 -5.33 -24.96 11.03
CA LYS A 15 -5.53 -24.02 12.14
C LYS A 15 -6.94 -23.43 12.12
N LEU A 16 -7.39 -22.92 10.97
CA LEU A 16 -8.70 -22.30 10.80
C LEU A 16 -9.85 -23.31 10.98
N GLN A 17 -9.68 -24.56 10.54
CA GLN A 17 -10.67 -25.62 10.76
C GLN A 17 -10.81 -26.01 12.24
N LYS A 18 -9.71 -26.00 12.98
CA LYS A 18 -9.69 -26.36 14.41
C LYS A 18 -10.22 -25.23 15.29
N ASP A 19 -9.69 -24.02 15.09
CA ASP A 19 -9.88 -22.91 16.02
C ASP A 19 -10.99 -21.94 15.54
N GLY A 20 -11.37 -22.01 14.26
CA GLY A 20 -12.26 -21.05 13.59
C GLY A 20 -11.53 -19.83 13.03
N PHE A 21 -12.27 -18.92 12.40
CA PHE A 21 -11.74 -17.62 11.98
C PHE A 21 -11.75 -16.65 13.17
N ARG A 22 -10.59 -16.47 13.80
CA ARG A 22 -10.41 -15.55 14.92
C ARG A 22 -9.33 -14.52 14.61
N GLN A 23 -9.55 -13.27 15.00
CA GLN A 23 -8.62 -12.18 14.71
C GLN A 23 -7.22 -12.46 15.26
N GLU A 24 -7.10 -13.15 16.40
CA GLU A 24 -5.83 -13.47 17.08
C GLU A 24 -4.94 -14.39 16.25
N HIS A 25 -5.50 -15.09 15.26
CA HIS A 25 -4.70 -15.88 14.34
C HIS A 25 -3.95 -15.05 13.34
N PHE A 26 -4.35 -13.80 13.09
CA PHE A 26 -3.76 -12.97 12.05
C PHE A 26 -2.78 -11.96 12.66
N LYS A 27 -1.59 -11.87 12.06
CA LYS A 27 -0.54 -10.89 12.44
C LYS A 27 -0.27 -9.88 11.33
N VAL A 28 -0.64 -10.20 10.10
CA VAL A 28 -0.49 -9.34 8.93
C VAL A 28 -1.80 -9.24 8.16
N LEU A 29 -2.17 -8.02 7.79
CA LEU A 29 -3.23 -7.72 6.82
C LEU A 29 -2.60 -7.04 5.60
N VAL A 30 -2.75 -7.66 4.44
CA VAL A 30 -2.20 -7.15 3.18
C VAL A 30 -3.31 -6.47 2.38
N GLY A 31 -3.10 -5.21 2.02
CA GLY A 31 -3.98 -4.45 1.15
C GLY A 31 -3.68 -4.76 -0.31
N ALA A 32 -4.59 -5.45 -0.99
CA ALA A 32 -4.49 -5.64 -2.44
C ALA A 32 -4.56 -4.31 -3.18
N SER A 33 -3.59 -4.06 -4.05
CA SER A 33 -3.63 -3.03 -5.10
C SER A 33 -4.74 -3.36 -6.11
N GLY A 34 -4.96 -2.54 -7.14
CA GLY A 34 -6.01 -2.87 -8.11
C GLY A 34 -6.70 -1.70 -8.79
N GLY A 35 -6.36 -0.46 -8.47
CA GLY A 35 -7.11 0.72 -8.92
C GLY A 35 -8.61 0.54 -8.63
N PRO A 36 -9.52 0.72 -9.61
CA PRO A 36 -10.95 0.55 -9.38
C PRO A 36 -11.38 -0.90 -9.07
N LYS A 37 -10.54 -1.91 -9.31
CA LYS A 37 -10.90 -3.31 -8.99
C LYS A 37 -11.15 -3.52 -7.49
N TRP A 38 -10.56 -2.70 -6.62
CA TRP A 38 -10.74 -2.83 -5.18
C TRP A 38 -12.18 -2.56 -4.73
N PHE A 39 -13.04 -1.91 -5.53
CA PHE A 39 -14.42 -1.62 -5.13
C PHE A 39 -15.21 -2.88 -4.70
N VAL A 40 -14.89 -4.04 -5.29
CA VAL A 40 -15.52 -5.32 -4.88
C VAL A 40 -15.16 -5.72 -3.45
N LEU A 41 -14.06 -5.18 -2.91
CA LEU A 41 -13.58 -5.40 -1.55
C LEU A 41 -14.11 -4.39 -0.54
N THR A 42 -14.78 -3.30 -0.95
CA THR A 42 -15.25 -2.27 0.00
C THR A 42 -16.16 -2.85 1.08
N GLY A 43 -17.06 -3.78 0.73
CA GLY A 43 -17.88 -4.49 1.72
C GLY A 43 -17.07 -5.37 2.67
N MET A 44 -16.03 -6.03 2.15
CA MET A 44 -15.09 -6.82 2.96
C MET A 44 -14.29 -5.92 3.90
N ASP A 45 -13.82 -4.77 3.44
CA ASP A 45 -13.06 -3.82 4.25
C ASP A 45 -13.91 -3.22 5.38
N ARG A 46 -15.19 -2.89 5.12
CA ARG A 46 -16.12 -2.45 6.17
C ARG A 46 -16.27 -3.50 7.27
N TYR A 47 -16.47 -4.77 6.89
CA TYR A 47 -16.56 -5.87 7.85
C TYR A 47 -15.23 -6.11 8.59
N LEU A 48 -14.11 -6.18 7.87
CA LEU A 48 -12.81 -6.45 8.48
C LEU A 48 -12.42 -5.35 9.46
N PHE A 49 -12.62 -4.09 9.09
CA PHE A 49 -12.17 -2.95 9.87
C PHE A 49 -13.15 -2.62 11.01
N GLY A 50 -14.45 -2.72 10.75
CA GLY A 50 -15.50 -2.31 11.69
C GLY A 50 -16.03 -3.41 12.60
N GLU A 51 -15.85 -4.70 12.24
CA GLU A 51 -16.39 -5.83 13.00
C GLU A 51 -15.31 -6.84 13.38
N PHE A 52 -14.62 -7.43 12.40
CA PHE A 52 -13.70 -8.54 12.66
C PHE A 52 -12.49 -8.15 13.51
N PHE A 53 -11.86 -7.00 13.22
CA PHE A 53 -10.72 -6.47 13.97
C PHE A 53 -11.08 -5.37 14.97
N ALA A 54 -12.37 -5.03 15.16
CA ALA A 54 -12.79 -3.91 16.01
C ALA A 54 -12.30 -4.01 17.46
N ASN A 55 -12.17 -5.25 17.96
CA ASN A 55 -11.72 -5.54 19.32
C ASN A 55 -10.25 -5.97 19.39
N ARG A 56 -9.44 -5.69 18.35
CA ARG A 56 -8.02 -5.99 18.38
C ARG A 56 -7.34 -5.23 19.53
N ARG A 57 -6.48 -5.94 20.27
CA ARG A 57 -5.68 -5.39 21.39
C ARG A 57 -4.18 -5.64 21.24
N THR A 58 -3.79 -6.49 20.30
CA THR A 58 -2.40 -6.82 19.98
C THR A 58 -2.01 -6.24 18.64
N GLU A 59 -0.72 -6.02 18.42
CA GLU A 59 -0.26 -5.43 17.16
C GLU A 59 -0.68 -6.27 15.94
N LEU A 60 -1.19 -5.60 14.93
CA LEU A 60 -1.50 -6.12 13.60
C LEU A 60 -0.74 -5.26 12.59
N TYR A 61 0.14 -5.90 11.83
CA TYR A 61 0.88 -5.23 10.77
C TYR A 61 0.00 -5.08 9.54
N THR A 62 -0.10 -3.88 9.01
CA THR A 62 -0.81 -3.62 7.75
C THR A 62 0.21 -3.19 6.71
N VAL A 63 0.07 -3.70 5.49
CA VAL A 63 0.98 -3.38 4.39
C VAL A 63 0.22 -3.24 3.09
N GLY A 64 0.58 -2.23 2.30
CA GLY A 64 0.02 -2.08 0.95
C GLY A 64 0.85 -1.16 0.08
N SER A 65 0.60 -1.25 -1.21
CA SER A 65 1.01 -0.30 -2.24
C SER A 65 -0.24 0.25 -2.91
N SER A 66 -0.13 1.35 -3.65
CA SER A 66 -1.24 1.93 -4.42
C SER A 66 -2.51 2.11 -3.57
N VAL A 67 -3.69 1.82 -4.15
CA VAL A 67 -4.96 1.83 -3.41
C VAL A 67 -4.99 0.84 -2.23
N GLY A 68 -4.18 -0.23 -2.27
CA GLY A 68 -4.01 -1.16 -1.15
C GLY A 68 -3.50 -0.45 0.09
N ALA A 69 -2.50 0.43 -0.07
CA ALA A 69 -1.97 1.26 1.01
C ALA A 69 -3.02 2.24 1.55
N TRP A 70 -3.81 2.87 0.67
CA TRP A 70 -4.86 3.82 1.09
C TRP A 70 -5.92 3.15 1.95
N ARG A 71 -6.29 1.91 1.63
CA ARG A 71 -7.20 1.10 2.43
C ARG A 71 -6.63 0.80 3.81
N MET A 72 -5.36 0.40 3.88
CA MET A 72 -4.69 0.13 5.16
C MET A 72 -4.55 1.40 6.01
N CYS A 73 -4.35 2.56 5.38
CA CYS A 73 -4.38 3.85 6.06
C CYS A 73 -5.78 4.17 6.61
N CYS A 74 -6.85 3.91 5.84
CA CYS A 74 -8.22 4.06 6.34
C CYS A 74 -8.45 3.20 7.58
N PHE A 75 -7.98 1.95 7.56
CA PHE A 75 -8.11 1.05 8.71
C PHE A 75 -7.41 1.59 9.98
N ALA A 76 -6.31 2.31 9.81
CA ALA A 76 -5.54 2.89 10.92
C ALA A 76 -6.12 4.20 11.49
N THR A 77 -7.23 4.71 10.95
CA THR A 77 -7.97 5.85 11.52
C THR A 77 -8.92 5.42 12.65
N SER A 78 -9.40 6.39 13.43
CA SER A 78 -10.35 6.17 14.53
C SER A 78 -11.75 5.76 14.04
N ASP A 79 -12.14 6.18 12.83
CA ASP A 79 -13.36 5.80 12.12
C ASP A 79 -13.00 5.07 10.81
N PRO A 80 -12.57 3.81 10.89
CA PRO A 80 -12.05 3.12 9.72
C PRO A 80 -13.13 2.79 8.69
N VAL A 81 -14.38 2.57 9.13
CA VAL A 81 -15.53 2.33 8.25
C VAL A 81 -15.89 3.62 7.51
N GLY A 82 -16.01 4.76 8.18
CA GLY A 82 -16.28 6.01 7.50
C GLY A 82 -15.12 6.44 6.60
N SER A 83 -13.86 6.20 7.00
CA SER A 83 -12.69 6.46 6.13
C SER A 83 -12.73 5.65 4.84
N VAL A 84 -13.05 4.36 4.92
CA VAL A 84 -13.12 3.49 3.73
C VAL A 84 -14.32 3.86 2.83
N GLU A 85 -15.44 4.28 3.42
CA GLU A 85 -16.61 4.79 2.70
C GLU A 85 -16.34 6.13 2.02
N ARG A 86 -15.64 7.06 2.69
CA ARG A 86 -15.17 8.32 2.09
C ARG A 86 -14.23 8.03 0.93
N LEU A 87 -13.30 7.10 1.08
CA LEU A 87 -12.39 6.69 0.01
C LEU A 87 -13.17 6.18 -1.19
N ALA A 88 -14.10 5.24 -0.99
CA ALA A 88 -14.93 4.73 -2.06
C ALA A 88 -15.76 5.82 -2.73
N HIS A 89 -16.39 6.70 -1.94
CA HIS A 89 -17.21 7.80 -2.43
C HIS A 89 -16.41 8.77 -3.29
N TYR A 90 -15.32 9.33 -2.79
CA TYR A 90 -14.55 10.32 -3.54
C TYR A 90 -13.88 9.70 -4.76
N TYR A 91 -13.34 8.48 -4.65
CA TYR A 91 -12.69 7.81 -5.76
C TYR A 91 -13.65 7.58 -6.95
N CYS A 92 -14.90 7.14 -6.69
CA CYS A 92 -15.86 6.91 -7.78
C CYS A 92 -16.48 8.19 -8.35
N HIS A 93 -16.37 9.32 -7.64
CA HIS A 93 -16.86 10.63 -8.08
C HIS A 93 -15.75 11.53 -8.65
N GLU A 94 -14.53 11.02 -8.81
CA GLU A 94 -13.47 11.74 -9.51
C GLU A 94 -13.92 12.11 -10.92
N LYS A 95 -13.76 13.40 -11.26
CA LYS A 95 -14.11 13.95 -12.57
C LYS A 95 -12.96 14.77 -13.08
N TYR A 96 -12.60 14.48 -14.32
CA TYR A 96 -11.50 15.11 -15.01
C TYR A 96 -11.98 15.86 -16.25
N SER A 97 -11.17 16.81 -16.69
CA SER A 97 -11.29 17.41 -18.02
C SER A 97 -11.16 16.34 -19.11
N ALA A 98 -11.59 16.65 -20.34
CA ALA A 98 -11.58 15.68 -21.44
C ALA A 98 -10.17 15.13 -21.75
N LYS A 99 -9.12 15.87 -21.41
CA LYS A 99 -7.71 15.47 -21.56
C LYS A 99 -6.95 15.86 -20.29
N PRO A 100 -7.08 15.09 -19.20
CA PRO A 100 -6.51 15.49 -17.93
C PRO A 100 -4.99 15.57 -18.03
N THR A 101 -4.44 16.59 -17.37
CA THR A 101 -2.99 16.66 -17.17
C THR A 101 -2.60 15.87 -15.93
N ALA A 102 -1.37 15.36 -15.88
CA ALA A 102 -0.87 14.71 -14.66
C ALA A 102 -0.93 15.63 -13.41
N LYS A 103 -0.91 16.96 -13.61
CA LYS A 103 -1.11 17.90 -12.50
C LYS A 103 -2.56 17.83 -11.99
N GLU A 104 -3.53 17.87 -12.89
CA GLU A 104 -4.95 17.82 -12.55
C GLU A 104 -5.29 16.54 -11.77
N VAL A 105 -4.84 15.39 -12.27
CA VAL A 105 -5.06 14.10 -11.60
C VAL A 105 -4.39 14.08 -10.22
N THR A 106 -3.16 14.59 -10.11
CA THR A 106 -2.46 14.69 -8.82
C THR A 106 -3.15 15.60 -7.83
N ASP A 107 -3.59 16.79 -8.26
CA ASP A 107 -4.29 17.73 -7.38
C ASP A 107 -5.60 17.12 -6.87
N SER A 108 -6.34 16.42 -7.75
CA SER A 108 -7.58 15.74 -7.38
C SER A 108 -7.35 14.60 -6.40
N ALA A 109 -6.37 13.73 -6.68
CA ALA A 109 -5.98 12.64 -5.79
C ALA A 109 -5.55 13.17 -4.41
N LEU A 110 -4.74 14.23 -4.36
CA LEU A 110 -4.33 14.85 -3.10
C LEU A 110 -5.53 15.40 -2.32
N LEU A 111 -6.49 16.05 -2.99
CA LEU A 111 -7.70 16.53 -2.37
C LEU A 111 -8.56 15.38 -1.82
N MET A 112 -8.73 14.30 -2.60
CA MET A 112 -9.42 13.09 -2.16
C MET A 112 -8.76 12.52 -0.89
N LEU A 113 -7.43 12.31 -0.89
CA LEU A 113 -6.72 11.74 0.26
C LEU A 113 -6.88 12.61 1.51
N ARG A 114 -6.85 13.95 1.37
CA ARG A 114 -7.15 14.87 2.48
C ARG A 114 -8.56 14.68 3.03
N LYS A 115 -9.56 14.55 2.17
CA LYS A 115 -10.95 14.32 2.60
C LYS A 115 -11.16 12.95 3.24
N VAL A 116 -10.42 11.93 2.79
CA VAL A 116 -10.44 10.58 3.36
C VAL A 116 -9.92 10.61 4.79
N LEU A 117 -8.74 11.20 5.00
CA LEU A 117 -8.13 11.31 6.33
C LEU A 117 -8.88 12.28 7.27
N GLY A 118 -9.57 13.28 6.73
CA GLY A 118 -10.18 14.33 7.54
C GLY A 118 -9.12 15.13 8.30
N GLU A 119 -9.52 15.72 9.42
CA GLU A 119 -8.65 16.59 10.22
C GLU A 119 -7.65 15.79 11.08
N THR A 120 -8.07 14.64 11.62
CA THR A 120 -7.30 13.89 12.62
C THR A 120 -6.63 12.62 12.08
N GLY A 121 -7.09 12.09 10.93
CA GLY A 121 -6.65 10.78 10.44
C GLY A 121 -5.15 10.66 10.19
N ALA A 122 -4.48 11.75 9.82
CA ALA A 122 -3.03 11.77 9.67
C ALA A 122 -2.30 11.45 10.98
N GLU A 123 -2.71 12.09 12.08
CA GLU A 123 -2.12 11.84 13.40
C GLU A 123 -2.51 10.45 13.93
N GLU A 124 -3.77 10.07 13.78
CA GLU A 124 -4.27 8.77 14.22
C GLU A 124 -3.46 7.59 13.65
N ILE A 125 -3.10 7.65 12.36
CA ILE A 125 -2.31 6.61 11.69
C ILE A 125 -0.87 6.60 12.23
N VAL A 126 -0.26 7.79 12.36
CA VAL A 126 1.14 7.95 12.78
C VAL A 126 1.32 7.51 14.24
N SER A 127 0.36 7.81 15.11
CA SER A 127 0.40 7.45 16.52
C SER A 127 -0.21 6.08 16.84
N ASN A 128 -0.64 5.30 15.83
CA ASN A 128 -1.35 4.04 16.08
C ASN A 128 -0.42 2.96 16.67
N GLU A 129 -0.76 2.48 17.87
CA GLU A 129 0.02 1.45 18.56
C GLU A 129 -0.41 0.02 18.23
N ILE A 130 -1.64 -0.15 17.74
CA ILE A 130 -2.21 -1.46 17.42
C ILE A 130 -1.98 -1.78 15.94
N LEU A 131 -2.27 -0.84 15.06
CA LEU A 131 -2.09 -0.99 13.62
C LEU A 131 -0.73 -0.44 13.20
N ARG A 132 0.19 -1.36 12.91
CA ARG A 132 1.55 -1.03 12.46
C ARG A 132 1.54 -0.87 10.94
N THR A 133 1.30 0.37 10.50
CA THR A 133 1.05 0.71 9.09
C THR A 133 2.32 0.75 8.27
N HIS A 134 2.30 0.12 7.09
CA HIS A 134 3.38 0.11 6.10
C HIS A 134 2.83 0.54 4.74
N ILE A 135 3.35 1.65 4.22
CA ILE A 135 3.05 2.16 2.88
C ILE A 135 4.28 1.95 2.01
N VAL A 136 4.13 1.21 0.92
CA VAL A 136 5.22 0.97 -0.03
C VAL A 136 5.17 2.02 -1.14
N ALA A 137 6.28 2.72 -1.38
CA ALA A 137 6.46 3.57 -2.55
C ALA A 137 7.90 3.44 -3.08
N ASP A 138 8.08 3.66 -4.38
CA ASP A 138 9.34 3.36 -5.06
C ASP A 138 10.12 4.62 -5.42
N ARG A 139 11.31 4.77 -4.85
CA ARG A 139 12.20 5.89 -5.16
C ARG A 139 13.05 5.59 -6.39
N CYS A 140 13.00 6.44 -7.39
CA CYS A 140 13.88 6.36 -8.56
C CYS A 140 15.35 6.62 -8.21
N LYS A 141 16.24 5.77 -8.72
CA LYS A 141 17.69 5.93 -8.73
C LYS A 141 18.17 6.56 -10.05
N GLY A 142 19.32 7.22 -9.99
CA GLY A 142 19.98 7.79 -11.17
C GLY A 142 19.09 8.69 -12.02
N ILE A 143 19.06 8.46 -13.33
CA ILE A 143 18.33 9.28 -14.31
C ILE A 143 16.81 9.30 -14.11
N GLY A 144 16.24 8.32 -13.41
CA GLY A 144 14.80 8.26 -13.13
C GLY A 144 14.33 9.43 -12.25
N SER A 145 15.22 9.96 -11.42
CA SER A 145 14.95 11.14 -10.60
C SER A 145 15.03 12.47 -11.37
N SER A 146 15.37 12.45 -12.67
CA SER A 146 15.44 13.65 -13.53
C SER A 146 14.10 14.39 -13.63
N LYS A 147 14.15 15.69 -13.95
CA LYS A 147 12.97 16.51 -14.26
C LYS A 147 12.48 16.35 -15.70
N PHE A 148 13.30 15.77 -16.58
CA PHE A 148 12.95 15.55 -17.98
C PHE A 148 12.14 14.27 -18.15
N LYS A 149 10.93 14.39 -18.70
CA LYS A 149 10.02 13.25 -18.93
C LYS A 149 10.62 12.17 -19.83
N SER A 150 11.44 12.55 -20.81
CA SER A 150 12.13 11.61 -21.70
C SER A 150 13.10 10.70 -20.95
N LEU A 151 13.84 11.24 -19.98
CA LEU A 151 14.76 10.46 -19.14
C LEU A 151 14.01 9.55 -18.16
N GLN A 152 12.87 10.01 -17.64
CA GLN A 152 11.98 9.17 -16.82
C GLN A 152 11.40 8.02 -17.65
N ALA A 153 10.98 8.28 -18.89
CA ALA A 153 10.45 7.26 -19.79
C ALA A 153 11.52 6.23 -20.17
N LEU A 154 12.74 6.68 -20.48
CA LEU A 154 13.87 5.79 -20.73
C LEU A 154 14.19 4.92 -19.50
N HIS A 155 14.19 5.51 -18.31
CA HIS A 155 14.41 4.78 -17.06
C HIS A 155 13.38 3.67 -16.85
N LEU A 156 12.10 3.97 -17.04
CA LEU A 156 11.00 2.99 -16.93
C LEU A 156 11.07 1.90 -18.00
N ALA A 157 11.43 2.26 -19.23
CA ALA A 157 11.58 1.29 -20.31
C ALA A 157 12.73 0.32 -20.04
N LEU A 158 13.88 0.83 -19.59
CA LEU A 158 15.03 0.01 -19.21
C LEU A 158 14.72 -0.86 -18.00
N SER A 159 14.04 -0.33 -16.98
CA SER A 159 13.67 -1.12 -15.80
C SER A 159 12.71 -2.25 -16.15
N ALA A 160 11.72 -1.99 -17.01
CA ALA A 160 10.79 -3.01 -17.49
C ALA A 160 11.53 -4.10 -18.29
N PHE A 161 12.44 -3.71 -19.19
CA PHE A 161 13.24 -4.66 -19.97
C PHE A 161 14.13 -5.54 -19.07
N CYS A 162 14.81 -4.95 -18.09
CA CYS A 162 15.63 -5.73 -17.16
C CYS A 162 14.78 -6.61 -16.23
N ASN A 163 13.59 -6.17 -15.82
CA ASN A 163 12.66 -6.97 -14.99
C ASN A 163 12.26 -8.27 -15.68
N LEU A 164 12.06 -8.26 -17.00
CA LEU A 164 11.77 -9.46 -17.79
C LEU A 164 12.88 -10.52 -17.70
N ILE A 165 14.13 -10.10 -17.46
CA ILE A 165 15.27 -11.00 -17.26
C ILE A 165 15.36 -11.43 -15.80
N SER A 166 15.26 -10.47 -14.87
CA SER A 166 15.30 -10.73 -13.43
C SER A 166 14.64 -9.61 -12.66
N ARG A 167 13.70 -9.96 -11.78
CA ARG A 167 13.07 -9.04 -10.82
C ARG A 167 14.08 -8.26 -9.99
N ARG A 168 15.15 -8.93 -9.54
CA ARG A 168 16.22 -8.31 -8.73
C ARG A 168 16.87 -7.09 -9.41
N SER A 169 16.85 -7.05 -10.75
CA SER A 169 17.38 -5.92 -11.52
C SER A 169 16.63 -4.62 -11.27
N LEU A 170 15.38 -4.65 -10.80
CA LEU A 170 14.64 -3.45 -10.39
C LEU A 170 15.41 -2.65 -9.33
N SER A 171 16.23 -3.30 -8.50
CA SER A 171 17.11 -2.64 -7.52
C SER A 171 18.13 -1.68 -8.13
N LEU A 172 18.44 -1.80 -9.42
CA LEU A 172 19.30 -0.86 -10.14
C LEU A 172 18.58 0.45 -10.45
N PHE A 173 17.26 0.40 -10.57
CA PHE A 173 16.40 1.51 -11.01
C PHE A 173 15.62 2.12 -9.85
N PHE A 174 15.19 1.31 -8.90
CA PHE A 174 14.35 1.72 -7.80
C PHE A 174 14.97 1.32 -6.45
N GLU A 175 14.61 2.08 -5.43
CA GLU A 175 14.74 1.69 -4.02
C GLU A 175 13.34 1.63 -3.43
N ARG A 176 12.93 0.44 -3.00
CA ARG A 176 11.66 0.24 -2.32
C ARG A 176 11.71 0.96 -0.99
N THR A 177 10.79 1.89 -0.75
CA THR A 177 10.70 2.61 0.53
C THR A 177 9.46 2.16 1.28
N LEU A 178 9.67 1.62 2.49
CA LEU A 178 8.60 1.29 3.42
C LEU A 178 8.43 2.47 4.36
N PHE A 179 7.37 3.25 4.16
CA PHE A 179 6.96 4.29 5.11
C PHE A 179 6.18 3.63 6.23
N VAL A 180 6.68 3.72 7.46
CA VAL A 180 6.14 2.97 8.61
C VAL A 180 5.83 3.87 9.79
N ASN A 181 4.76 3.58 10.53
CA ASN A 181 4.44 4.36 11.74
C ASN A 181 5.30 3.97 12.96
N ASN A 182 6.09 2.89 12.87
CA ASN A 182 7.08 2.52 13.89
C ASN A 182 8.33 1.89 13.24
N GLU A 183 9.37 2.70 13.01
CA GLU A 183 10.59 2.25 12.32
C GLU A 183 11.39 1.19 13.09
N LYS A 184 11.36 1.24 14.42
CA LYS A 184 12.24 0.42 15.28
C LYS A 184 11.92 -1.07 15.22
N PHE A 185 10.70 -1.43 14.83
CA PHE A 185 10.18 -2.80 14.94
C PHE A 185 9.52 -3.30 13.65
N SER A 186 9.87 -2.72 12.50
CA SER A 186 9.35 -3.23 11.23
C SER A 186 9.98 -4.60 10.92
N PRO A 187 9.16 -5.67 10.75
CA PRO A 187 9.66 -7.00 10.43
C PRO A 187 10.26 -7.09 9.03
N TRP A 188 9.95 -6.14 8.17
CA TRP A 188 10.40 -6.09 6.77
C TRP A 188 11.58 -5.14 6.56
N SER A 189 12.33 -4.86 7.63
CA SER A 189 13.56 -4.04 7.59
C SER A 189 14.70 -4.67 6.78
N ASN A 190 14.72 -6.01 6.65
CA ASN A 190 15.80 -6.76 6.04
C ASN A 190 15.34 -7.63 4.85
N LEU A 191 14.39 -7.15 4.06
CA LEU A 191 14.01 -7.84 2.82
C LEU A 191 15.19 -7.92 1.84
N ASP A 192 15.43 -9.12 1.29
CA ASP A 192 16.64 -9.45 0.50
C ASP A 192 16.38 -9.56 -1.02
N ASP A 193 15.13 -9.44 -1.45
CA ASP A 193 14.71 -9.52 -2.84
C ASP A 193 15.04 -8.25 -3.63
N LEU A 194 14.86 -7.08 -3.00
CA LEU A 194 15.06 -5.76 -3.58
C LEU A 194 15.75 -4.79 -2.63
N SER A 195 16.53 -3.87 -3.18
CA SER A 195 17.09 -2.73 -2.45
C SER A 195 15.97 -1.95 -1.77
N SER A 196 15.99 -1.95 -0.44
CA SER A 196 14.92 -1.41 0.38
C SER A 196 15.43 -0.44 1.43
N THR A 197 14.58 0.50 1.85
CA THR A 197 14.84 1.42 2.94
C THR A 197 13.56 1.66 3.73
N ILE A 198 13.68 1.98 5.01
CA ILE A 198 12.57 2.35 5.87
C ILE A 198 12.61 3.87 6.08
N ALA A 199 11.43 4.49 6.09
CA ALA A 199 11.23 5.87 6.49
C ALA A 199 10.11 5.95 7.55
N GLN A 200 10.33 6.73 8.60
CA GLN A 200 9.32 6.94 9.63
C GLN A 200 8.19 7.85 9.11
N LEU A 201 6.95 7.41 9.25
CA LEU A 201 5.76 8.22 9.03
C LEU A 201 5.64 9.29 10.12
N SER A 202 5.23 10.48 9.69
CA SER A 202 4.90 11.64 10.51
C SER A 202 3.67 12.33 9.94
N GLN A 203 3.04 13.21 10.73
CA GLN A 203 1.93 14.04 10.25
C GLN A 203 2.32 14.87 9.01
N THR A 204 3.60 15.23 8.89
CA THR A 204 4.12 16.04 7.80
C THR A 204 4.33 15.28 6.49
N ASN A 205 4.54 13.96 6.52
CA ASN A 205 4.87 13.17 5.34
C ASN A 205 3.79 12.15 4.93
N ILE A 206 2.81 11.85 5.79
CA ILE A 206 1.85 10.76 5.52
C ILE A 206 1.04 10.99 4.24
N LEU A 207 0.59 12.23 4.00
CA LEU A 207 -0.11 12.56 2.75
C LEU A 207 0.81 12.44 1.53
N GLU A 208 2.09 12.74 1.66
CA GLU A 208 3.07 12.59 0.59
C GLU A 208 3.34 11.11 0.30
N ALA A 209 3.49 10.28 1.33
CA ALA A 209 3.66 8.83 1.21
C ALA A 209 2.41 8.18 0.59
N MET A 210 1.21 8.57 1.03
CA MET A 210 -0.05 8.12 0.44
C MET A 210 -0.21 8.60 -1.00
N LEU A 211 0.20 9.83 -1.34
CA LEU A 211 0.15 10.24 -2.75
C LEU A 211 1.16 9.43 -3.59
N ALA A 212 2.39 9.31 -3.11
CA ALA A 212 3.48 8.62 -3.81
C ALA A 212 3.16 7.16 -4.10
N THR A 213 2.65 6.42 -3.11
CA THR A 213 2.31 5.00 -3.27
C THR A 213 1.27 4.75 -4.36
N GLY A 214 0.43 5.74 -4.71
CA GLY A 214 -0.54 5.66 -5.81
C GLY A 214 -0.18 6.50 -7.04
N SER A 215 1.03 7.07 -7.10
CA SER A 215 1.45 7.90 -8.23
C SER A 215 1.87 7.02 -9.41
N ILE A 216 0.93 6.63 -10.26
CA ILE A 216 1.24 5.88 -11.47
C ILE A 216 2.02 6.79 -12.44
N PRO A 217 3.20 6.36 -12.96
CA PRO A 217 4.00 7.20 -13.84
C PRO A 217 3.21 7.76 -15.03
N PHE A 218 3.39 9.07 -15.26
CA PHE A 218 2.74 9.86 -16.31
C PHE A 218 1.22 10.05 -16.18
N VAL A 219 0.52 9.30 -15.32
CA VAL A 219 -0.89 9.53 -14.97
C VAL A 219 -0.98 10.54 -13.83
N LEU A 220 -0.18 10.33 -12.78
CA LEU A 220 0.05 11.29 -11.70
C LEU A 220 1.48 11.82 -11.80
N LYS A 221 1.76 12.93 -11.11
CA LYS A 221 3.12 13.34 -10.79
C LYS A 221 3.67 12.50 -9.65
N GLY A 222 4.94 12.12 -9.77
CA GLY A 222 5.68 11.52 -8.67
C GLY A 222 5.96 12.57 -7.61
N VAL A 223 6.09 12.12 -6.37
CA VAL A 223 6.33 12.98 -5.22
C VAL A 223 7.83 13.09 -5.00
N ARG A 224 8.36 14.28 -4.76
CA ARG A 224 9.80 14.50 -4.62
C ARG A 224 10.16 14.76 -3.18
N ASP A 225 11.30 14.21 -2.76
CA ASP A 225 11.99 14.59 -1.53
C ASP A 225 11.07 14.50 -0.31
N ILE A 226 10.34 13.39 -0.20
CA ILE A 226 9.39 13.13 0.89
C ILE A 226 10.12 13.22 2.23
N ALA A 227 9.55 13.97 3.18
CA ALA A 227 10.17 14.16 4.48
C ALA A 227 10.43 12.83 5.21
N ASN A 228 11.54 12.75 5.96
CA ASN A 228 12.06 11.56 6.66
C ASN A 228 12.47 10.39 5.75
N ALA A 229 12.49 10.57 4.42
CA ALA A 229 12.98 9.58 3.47
C ALA A 229 14.18 10.12 2.68
N LYS A 230 14.82 9.25 1.89
CA LYS A 230 15.95 9.65 1.04
C LYS A 230 15.47 10.56 -0.09
N ASN A 231 16.18 11.66 -0.34
CA ASN A 231 15.86 12.56 -1.45
C ASN A 231 15.79 11.83 -2.80
N GLY A 232 14.86 12.24 -3.65
CA GLY A 232 14.57 11.60 -4.93
C GLY A 232 13.12 11.73 -5.38
N LEU A 233 12.82 11.18 -6.55
CA LEU A 233 11.47 11.08 -7.09
C LEU A 233 10.85 9.74 -6.69
N TYR A 234 9.67 9.78 -6.09
CA TYR A 234 8.90 8.62 -5.66
C TYR A 234 7.68 8.39 -6.56
N TRP A 235 7.45 7.12 -6.88
CA TRP A 235 6.33 6.62 -7.69
C TRP A 235 5.56 5.51 -6.97
N ASP A 236 4.48 5.07 -7.60
CA ASP A 236 3.60 4.01 -7.10
C ASP A 236 4.41 2.78 -6.66
N GLY A 237 4.16 2.31 -5.44
CA GLY A 237 4.84 1.14 -4.88
C GLY A 237 4.48 -0.17 -5.58
N GLY A 238 3.46 -0.16 -6.43
CA GLY A 238 3.08 -1.25 -7.30
C GLY A 238 4.07 -1.47 -8.45
N ILE A 239 5.05 -0.58 -8.67
CA ILE A 239 6.15 -0.85 -9.61
C ILE A 239 6.97 -2.04 -9.12
N THR A 240 7.29 -2.07 -7.82
CA THR A 240 7.93 -3.24 -7.20
C THR A 240 6.90 -4.23 -6.69
N ASP A 241 5.91 -3.81 -5.90
CA ASP A 241 5.04 -4.69 -5.11
C ASP A 241 3.54 -4.49 -5.44
N TYR A 242 3.11 -4.80 -6.68
CA TYR A 242 1.68 -4.74 -7.04
C TYR A 242 0.85 -5.83 -6.37
N HIS A 243 1.37 -7.06 -6.40
CA HIS A 243 0.90 -8.16 -5.57
C HIS A 243 2.07 -8.61 -4.71
N PHE A 244 1.85 -8.69 -3.40
CA PHE A 244 2.92 -8.99 -2.45
C PHE A 244 3.22 -10.49 -2.40
N ASP A 245 4.50 -10.82 -2.48
CA ASP A 245 5.08 -12.17 -2.31
C ASP A 245 6.12 -12.23 -1.19
N TRP A 246 6.05 -11.28 -0.27
CA TRP A 246 7.01 -11.15 0.81
C TRP A 246 6.99 -12.37 1.73
N GLN A 247 8.12 -12.60 2.38
CA GLN A 247 8.15 -13.49 3.54
C GLN A 247 7.47 -12.79 4.71
N PHE A 248 6.20 -13.13 4.92
CA PHE A 248 5.38 -12.64 6.00
C PHE A 248 5.50 -13.49 7.29
N ASP A 249 6.48 -14.38 7.35
CA ASP A 249 6.68 -15.25 8.50
C ASP A 249 7.00 -14.40 9.74
N MET A 250 6.06 -14.40 10.67
CA MET A 250 6.11 -13.69 11.94
C MET A 250 5.93 -14.65 13.12
N GLY A 251 6.09 -15.97 12.87
CA GLY A 251 5.79 -17.02 13.82
C GLY A 251 4.67 -17.96 13.35
N ASN A 252 3.76 -18.31 14.25
CA ASN A 252 2.67 -19.27 13.97
C ASN A 252 1.37 -18.59 13.52
N GLU A 253 1.40 -17.28 13.35
CA GLU A 253 0.29 -16.45 12.92
C GLU A 253 0.13 -16.46 11.40
N LEU A 254 -1.06 -16.05 10.97
CA LEU A 254 -1.53 -16.08 9.60
C LEU A 254 -1.47 -14.67 8.99
N VAL A 255 -1.38 -14.67 7.67
CA VAL A 255 -1.56 -13.49 6.83
C VAL A 255 -2.97 -13.52 6.28
N LEU A 256 -3.70 -12.41 6.41
CA LEU A 256 -4.95 -12.20 5.72
C LEU A 256 -4.69 -11.31 4.50
N TYR A 257 -5.02 -11.80 3.31
CA TYR A 257 -4.85 -11.05 2.06
C TYR A 257 -6.17 -11.00 1.27
N PRO A 258 -7.13 -10.15 1.66
CA PRO A 258 -8.37 -9.97 0.92
C PRO A 258 -8.07 -9.47 -0.49
N HIS A 259 -8.53 -10.21 -1.50
CA HIS A 259 -8.12 -10.00 -2.88
C HIS A 259 -9.32 -10.13 -3.84
N PHE A 260 -9.31 -9.34 -4.91
CA PHE A 260 -10.36 -9.34 -5.95
C PHE A 260 -10.14 -10.44 -7.01
N SER A 261 -9.05 -11.20 -6.89
CA SER A 261 -8.63 -12.27 -7.80
C SER A 261 -8.19 -13.49 -6.99
N SER A 262 -8.42 -14.68 -7.53
CA SER A 262 -7.93 -15.96 -6.98
C SER A 262 -6.44 -16.20 -7.23
N GLN A 263 -5.79 -15.35 -8.02
CA GLN A 263 -4.37 -15.42 -8.33
C GLN A 263 -3.64 -14.22 -7.76
N VAL A 264 -2.54 -14.51 -7.06
CA VAL A 264 -1.48 -13.57 -6.72
C VAL A 264 -0.43 -13.73 -7.80
N ILE A 265 -0.15 -12.63 -8.52
CA ILE A 265 0.85 -12.60 -9.60
C ILE A 265 1.93 -11.61 -9.17
N PRO A 266 2.99 -12.07 -8.49
CA PRO A 266 4.13 -11.24 -8.14
C PRO A 266 4.85 -10.83 -9.43
N GLY A 267 5.27 -9.57 -9.51
CA GLY A 267 5.84 -8.97 -10.72
C GLY A 267 7.25 -9.43 -11.06
#